data_AF-K8E0L8-F1
#
_entry.id   AF-K8E0L8-F1
#
_cell.length_a   1.000
_cell.length_b   1.000
_cell.length_c   1.000
_cell.angle_alpha   90.00
_cell.angle_beta   90.00
_cell.angle_gamma   90.00
#
_symmetry.space_group_name_H-M   'P 1'
#
loop_
_entity.id
_entity.type
_entity.pdbx_description
1 polymer ?
#
loop_
_entity_poly.entity_id
_entity_poly.type
_entity_poly.pdbx_seq_one_letter_code
_entity_poly.pdbx_strand_id
1 'polypeptide(L)'
;MHKQVVFPEFLGESEIAVVIIIPSLQQELGDLFERFYAGDEIDYRFTWDLVVTNTAEYLVVLEIDWDEGEGLLVAFSPEMWEFINLIAQKQNLVLVGDWGALEEGAALALAEGGEYRPYALLIRDAHSGLDKLYDHVKELAAANQEVPELARLQLILEGAGSRPLTYH
;
A
#
# COMPACT_ATOMS: atom_id res chain seq x y z
N MET A 1 -7.90 13.03 -16.21
CA MET A 1 -8.34 12.13 -15.15
C MET A 1 -7.45 12.37 -13.95
N HIS A 2 -8.04 12.58 -12.77
CA HIS A 2 -7.30 12.72 -11.52
C HIS A 2 -7.45 11.41 -10.77
N LYS A 3 -6.34 10.70 -10.51
CA LYS A 3 -6.40 9.48 -9.70
C LYS A 3 -6.81 9.86 -8.27
N GLN A 4 -7.66 9.04 -7.67
CA GLN A 4 -8.09 9.23 -6.28
C GLN A 4 -6.89 9.05 -5.35
N VAL A 5 -6.63 10.04 -4.49
CA VAL A 5 -5.64 9.91 -3.42
C VAL A 5 -6.34 9.53 -2.13
N VAL A 6 -5.91 8.43 -1.54
CA VAL A 6 -6.41 7.93 -0.25
C VAL A 6 -5.28 7.86 0.77
N PHE A 7 -5.63 8.06 2.03
CA PHE A 7 -4.70 7.98 3.15
C PHE A 7 -5.07 6.81 4.04
N PRO A 8 -4.11 5.97 4.43
CA PRO A 8 -4.29 4.98 5.49
C PRO A 8 -4.87 5.59 6.77
N GLU A 9 -5.95 5.01 7.30
CA GLU A 9 -6.42 5.33 8.65
C GLU A 9 -5.77 4.43 9.70
N PHE A 10 -5.43 3.20 9.32
CA PHE A 10 -4.78 2.25 10.20
C PHE A 10 -3.79 1.39 9.43
N LEU A 11 -2.68 1.05 10.08
CA LEU A 11 -1.71 0.07 9.63
C LEU A 11 -1.48 -0.96 10.73
N GLY A 12 -1.65 -2.23 10.37
CA GLY A 12 -1.36 -3.37 11.22
C GLY A 12 -0.44 -4.36 10.52
N GLU A 13 0.09 -5.32 11.28
CA GLU A 13 0.83 -6.44 10.72
C GLU A 13 0.17 -7.76 11.10
N SER A 14 0.30 -8.73 10.19
CA SER A 14 0.04 -10.14 10.44
C SER A 14 1.34 -10.93 10.28
N GLU A 15 1.27 -12.25 10.49
CA GLU A 15 2.41 -13.13 10.24
C GLU A 15 2.94 -13.00 8.80
N ILE A 16 2.03 -12.86 7.82
CA ILE A 16 2.35 -12.98 6.39
C ILE A 16 2.19 -11.69 5.57
N ALA A 17 1.55 -10.66 6.11
CA ALA A 17 1.21 -9.44 5.37
C ALA A 17 1.14 -8.20 6.27
N VAL A 18 1.41 -7.03 5.70
CA VAL A 18 0.98 -5.74 6.26
C VAL A 18 -0.47 -5.51 5.86
N VAL A 19 -1.29 -5.05 6.79
CA VAL A 19 -2.71 -4.74 6.56
C VAL A 19 -2.90 -3.24 6.70
N ILE A 20 -3.44 -2.61 5.68
CA ILE A 20 -3.77 -1.19 5.67
C ILE A 20 -5.27 -1.06 5.54
N ILE A 21 -5.87 -0.26 6.42
CA ILE A 21 -7.30 0.02 6.39
C ILE A 21 -7.52 1.43 5.88
N ILE A 22 -8.34 1.52 4.85
CA ILE A 22 -8.69 2.75 4.14
C ILE A 22 -10.21 2.72 3.92
N PRO A 23 -11.02 3.24 4.88
CA PRO A 23 -12.48 3.13 4.83
C PRO A 23 -13.14 3.68 3.57
N SER A 24 -12.52 4.67 2.92
CA SER A 24 -13.01 5.21 1.66
C SER A 24 -12.95 4.21 0.50
N LEU A 25 -12.11 3.16 0.56
CA LEU A 25 -11.95 2.20 -0.55
C LEU A 25 -13.24 1.51 -0.95
N GLN A 26 -14.20 1.33 -0.03
CA GLN A 26 -15.47 0.69 -0.39
C GLN A 26 -16.21 1.49 -1.46
N GLN A 27 -16.15 2.81 -1.40
CA GLN A 27 -16.78 3.68 -2.40
C GLN A 27 -15.92 3.79 -3.66
N GLU A 28 -14.59 3.85 -3.50
CA GLU A 28 -13.65 4.10 -4.60
C GLU A 28 -13.36 2.86 -5.46
N LEU A 29 -13.38 1.68 -4.85
CA LEU A 29 -13.08 0.41 -5.52
C LEU A 29 -14.31 -0.52 -5.59
N GLY A 30 -15.52 -0.02 -5.31
CA GLY A 30 -16.74 -0.83 -5.30
C GLY A 30 -16.91 -1.67 -6.57
N ASP A 31 -16.77 -1.05 -7.73
CA ASP A 31 -16.86 -1.72 -9.04
C ASP A 31 -15.76 -2.78 -9.24
N LEU A 32 -14.54 -2.49 -8.77
CA LEU A 32 -13.42 -3.42 -8.83
C LEU A 32 -13.70 -4.67 -7.97
N PHE A 33 -14.23 -4.48 -6.76
CA PHE A 33 -14.56 -5.57 -5.86
C PHE A 33 -15.73 -6.43 -6.37
N GLU A 34 -16.77 -5.82 -6.93
CA GLU A 34 -17.86 -6.57 -7.57
C GLU A 34 -17.35 -7.48 -8.69
N ARG A 35 -16.41 -7.00 -9.51
CA ARG A 35 -15.77 -7.80 -10.56
C ARG A 35 -14.91 -8.93 -10.00
N PHE A 36 -14.12 -8.67 -8.95
CA PHE A 36 -13.38 -9.72 -8.26
C PHE A 36 -14.32 -10.83 -7.74
N TYR A 37 -15.48 -10.48 -7.18
CA TYR A 37 -16.46 -11.46 -6.71
C TYR A 37 -17.25 -12.14 -7.83
N ALA A 38 -17.34 -11.53 -9.01
CA ALA A 38 -17.88 -12.16 -10.20
C ALA A 38 -16.92 -13.20 -10.81
N GLY A 39 -15.67 -13.23 -10.35
CA GLY A 39 -14.62 -14.12 -10.85
C GLY A 39 -13.91 -13.57 -12.10
N ASP A 40 -14.00 -12.27 -12.35
CA ASP A 40 -13.26 -11.63 -13.44
C ASP A 40 -11.76 -11.72 -13.16
N GLU A 41 -10.98 -12.01 -14.21
CA GLU A 41 -9.53 -11.81 -14.17
C GLU A 41 -9.25 -10.32 -14.33
N ILE A 42 -8.72 -9.71 -13.27
CA ILE A 42 -8.34 -8.30 -13.26
C ILE A 42 -6.83 -8.20 -13.18
N ASP A 43 -6.21 -7.77 -14.27
CA ASP A 43 -4.80 -7.44 -14.29
C ASP A 43 -4.60 -6.08 -13.63
N TYR A 44 -3.98 -6.08 -12.44
CA TYR A 44 -3.53 -4.86 -11.78
C TYR A 44 -2.01 -4.71 -11.86
N ARG A 45 -1.55 -3.46 -11.81
CA ARG A 45 -0.14 -3.09 -11.72
C ARG A 45 0.03 -2.07 -10.61
N PHE A 46 1.22 -2.00 -10.04
CA PHE A 46 1.53 -0.99 -9.06
C PHE A 46 2.95 -0.46 -9.17
N THR A 47 3.14 0.77 -8.71
CA THR A 47 4.44 1.45 -8.65
C THR A 47 4.55 2.31 -7.40
N TRP A 48 5.78 2.40 -6.88
CA TRP A 48 6.13 3.31 -5.79
C TRP A 48 6.74 4.59 -6.34
N ASP A 49 6.33 5.73 -5.79
CA ASP A 49 6.92 7.03 -6.13
C ASP A 49 6.97 7.97 -4.91
N LEU A 50 7.69 9.07 -5.05
CA LEU A 50 7.76 10.17 -4.08
C LEU A 50 7.14 11.41 -4.70
N VAL A 51 6.08 11.93 -4.07
CA VAL A 51 5.43 13.17 -4.50
C VAL A 51 5.67 14.28 -3.49
N VAL A 52 5.76 15.52 -3.97
CA VAL A 52 5.83 16.72 -3.15
C VAL A 52 4.50 17.45 -3.23
N THR A 53 3.88 17.71 -2.08
CA THR A 53 2.63 18.45 -2.01
C THR A 53 2.85 19.95 -2.22
N ASN A 54 1.75 20.68 -2.41
CA ASN A 54 1.78 22.15 -2.46
C ASN A 54 2.26 22.79 -1.14
N THR A 55 2.24 22.04 -0.03
CA THR A 55 2.75 22.45 1.29
C THR A 55 4.23 22.10 1.49
N ALA A 56 4.92 21.63 0.43
CA ALA A 56 6.30 21.16 0.46
C ALA A 56 6.51 19.92 1.35
N GLU A 57 5.45 19.12 1.55
CA GLU A 57 5.53 17.85 2.27
C GLU A 57 5.82 16.72 1.28
N TYR A 58 6.68 15.80 1.68
CA TYR A 58 7.01 14.61 0.91
C TYR A 58 6.06 13.47 1.29
N LEU A 59 5.42 12.85 0.31
CA LEU A 59 4.59 11.67 0.48
C LEU A 59 5.13 10.55 -0.38
N VAL A 60 5.32 9.37 0.22
CA VAL A 60 5.54 8.16 -0.57
C VAL A 60 4.18 7.69 -1.05
N VAL A 61 4.03 7.39 -2.33
CA VAL A 61 2.77 6.92 -2.90
C VAL A 61 2.94 5.53 -3.47
N LEU A 62 1.95 4.68 -3.22
CA LEU A 62 1.73 3.44 -3.94
C LEU A 62 0.60 3.68 -4.94
N GLU A 63 0.97 3.77 -6.20
CA GLU A 63 0.06 3.90 -7.33
C GLU A 63 -0.36 2.52 -7.80
N ILE A 64 -1.67 2.29 -7.94
CA ILE A 64 -2.26 1.03 -8.34
C ILE A 64 -3.18 1.29 -9.53
N ASP A 65 -2.99 0.55 -10.62
CA ASP A 65 -3.74 0.69 -11.86
C ASP A 65 -4.33 -0.64 -12.30
N TRP A 66 -5.46 -0.58 -13.01
CA TRP A 66 -6.10 -1.72 -13.68
C TRP A 66 -6.82 -1.23 -14.95
N ASP A 67 -7.14 -2.16 -15.84
CA ASP A 67 -7.49 -1.86 -17.24
C ASP A 67 -8.73 -0.95 -17.44
N GLU A 68 -9.67 -0.93 -16.49
CA GLU A 68 -10.96 -0.23 -16.64
C GLU A 68 -11.32 0.67 -15.45
N GLY A 69 -10.35 1.34 -14.82
CA GLY A 69 -10.62 2.27 -13.72
C GLY A 69 -9.73 3.49 -13.66
N GLU A 70 -10.02 4.37 -12.70
CA GLU A 70 -9.25 5.60 -12.47
C GLU A 70 -7.94 5.36 -11.70
N GLY A 71 -7.66 4.10 -11.31
CA GLY A 71 -6.53 3.75 -10.46
C GLY A 71 -6.68 4.31 -9.04
N LEU A 72 -5.72 3.98 -8.18
CA LEU A 72 -5.70 4.40 -6.78
C LEU A 72 -4.30 4.85 -6.39
N LEU A 73 -4.19 5.97 -5.69
CA LEU A 73 -2.96 6.42 -5.04
C LEU A 73 -3.11 6.29 -3.52
N VAL A 74 -2.38 5.36 -2.92
CA VAL A 74 -2.28 5.25 -1.45
C VAL A 74 -1.08 6.08 -0.99
N ALA A 75 -1.35 7.16 -0.25
CA ALA A 75 -0.32 8.10 0.19
C ALA A 75 0.12 7.83 1.63
N PHE A 76 1.44 7.69 1.82
CA PHE A 76 2.10 7.49 3.10
C PHE A 76 2.83 8.77 3.51
N SER A 77 2.36 9.37 4.59
CA SER A 77 2.99 10.54 5.22
C SER A 77 4.31 10.16 5.91
N PRO A 78 5.15 11.15 6.24
CA PRO A 78 6.44 10.89 6.89
C PRO A 78 6.35 10.07 8.19
N GLU A 79 5.27 10.21 8.97
CA GLU A 79 5.07 9.37 10.16
C GLU A 79 4.77 7.90 9.82
N MET A 80 4.30 7.60 8.61
CA MET A 80 3.97 6.24 8.16
C MET A 80 5.12 5.52 7.45
N TRP A 81 6.23 6.19 7.12
CA TRP A 81 7.30 5.58 6.30
C TRP A 81 7.96 4.35 6.95
N GLU A 82 7.96 4.23 8.27
CA GLU A 82 8.50 3.03 8.96
C GLU A 82 7.79 1.75 8.51
N PHE A 83 6.52 1.84 8.08
CA PHE A 83 5.76 0.70 7.57
C PHE A 83 6.23 0.25 6.19
N ILE A 84 6.93 1.09 5.41
CA ILE A 84 7.48 0.69 4.11
C ILE A 84 8.48 -0.45 4.28
N ASN A 85 9.30 -0.41 5.34
CA ASN A 85 10.23 -1.50 5.66
C ASN A 85 9.46 -2.78 6.05
N LEU A 86 8.37 -2.65 6.81
CA LEU A 86 7.51 -3.80 7.14
C LEU A 86 6.85 -4.40 5.88
N ILE A 87 6.36 -3.55 4.97
CA ILE A 87 5.82 -3.99 3.67
C ILE A 87 6.88 -4.75 2.88
N ALA A 88 8.12 -4.25 2.88
CA ALA A 88 9.22 -4.91 2.21
C ALA A 88 9.54 -6.29 2.79
N GLN A 89 9.55 -6.40 4.12
CA GLN A 89 9.83 -7.67 4.82
C GLN A 89 8.71 -8.70 4.64
N LYS A 90 7.46 -8.28 4.77
CA LYS A 90 6.30 -9.17 4.64
C LYS A 90 5.99 -9.53 3.18
N GLN A 91 6.41 -8.69 2.24
CA GLN A 91 6.19 -8.79 0.79
C GLN A 91 4.72 -8.75 0.36
N ASN A 92 3.78 -9.07 1.23
CA ASN A 92 2.36 -8.98 0.98
C ASN A 92 1.79 -7.74 1.67
N LEU A 93 0.97 -7.00 0.93
CA LEU A 93 0.21 -5.88 1.43
C LEU A 93 -1.28 -6.14 1.16
N VAL A 94 -2.11 -5.99 2.18
CA VAL A 94 -3.56 -6.09 2.06
C VAL A 94 -4.15 -4.72 2.31
N LEU A 95 -4.84 -4.17 1.32
CA LEU A 95 -5.66 -2.97 1.48
C LEU A 95 -7.08 -3.39 1.83
N VAL A 96 -7.67 -2.85 2.89
CA VAL A 96 -9.00 -3.22 3.38
C VAL A 96 -9.87 -1.98 3.46
N GLY A 97 -11.07 -2.06 2.88
CA GLY A 97 -12.03 -0.97 2.83
C GLY A 97 -12.96 -0.85 4.05
N ASP A 98 -12.97 -1.81 4.97
CA ASP A 98 -13.82 -1.77 6.17
C ASP A 98 -13.24 -2.60 7.32
N TRP A 99 -13.22 -2.02 8.53
CA TRP A 99 -12.90 -2.70 9.79
C TRP A 99 -13.88 -3.83 10.12
N GLY A 100 -15.18 -3.64 9.82
CA GLY A 100 -16.24 -4.62 10.12
C GLY A 100 -16.05 -5.96 9.40
N ALA A 101 -15.37 -5.94 8.25
CA ALA A 101 -14.97 -7.16 7.56
C ALA A 101 -14.06 -8.04 8.46
N LEU A 102 -13.12 -7.45 9.20
CA LEU A 102 -12.11 -8.18 9.97
C LEU A 102 -12.63 -8.69 11.33
N GLU A 103 -13.56 -7.98 11.98
CA GLU A 103 -14.02 -8.35 13.34
C GLU A 103 -15.26 -9.27 13.36
N GLU A 104 -16.24 -9.06 12.49
CA GLU A 104 -17.54 -9.74 12.59
C GLU A 104 -17.94 -10.53 11.33
N GLY A 105 -17.49 -10.09 10.15
CA GLY A 105 -17.95 -10.64 8.87
C GLY A 105 -17.53 -12.08 8.58
N ALA A 106 -16.33 -12.50 9.01
CA ALA A 106 -15.86 -13.88 8.78
C ALA A 106 -16.70 -14.89 9.56
N ALA A 107 -17.03 -14.58 10.82
CA ALA A 107 -17.80 -15.46 11.69
C ALA A 107 -19.27 -15.61 11.27
N LEU A 108 -19.89 -14.52 10.81
CA LEU A 108 -21.29 -14.50 10.34
C LEU A 108 -21.46 -15.17 8.97
N ALA A 109 -20.60 -14.88 7.99
CA ALA A 109 -20.68 -15.51 6.67
C ALA A 109 -20.46 -17.04 6.73
N LEU A 110 -19.51 -17.49 7.56
CA LEU A 110 -19.28 -18.92 7.82
C LEU A 110 -20.44 -19.59 8.56
N ALA A 111 -21.15 -18.87 9.43
CA ALA A 111 -22.30 -19.39 10.18
C ALA A 111 -23.56 -19.54 9.31
N GLU A 112 -23.74 -18.67 8.30
CA GLU A 112 -24.91 -18.68 7.42
C GLU A 112 -24.71 -19.46 6.11
N GLY A 113 -23.53 -20.09 5.93
CA GLY A 113 -23.19 -20.82 4.72
C GLY A 113 -23.04 -19.94 3.48
N GLY A 114 -22.85 -18.63 3.69
CA GLY A 114 -22.61 -17.64 2.65
C GLY A 114 -21.13 -17.53 2.30
N GLU A 115 -20.85 -16.93 1.14
CA GLU A 115 -19.48 -16.61 0.73
C GLU A 115 -19.05 -15.29 1.38
N TYR A 116 -17.95 -15.32 2.13
CA TYR A 116 -17.37 -14.13 2.74
C TYR A 116 -16.67 -13.29 1.66
N ARG A 117 -17.13 -12.05 1.48
CA ARG A 117 -16.71 -11.13 0.41
C ARG A 117 -16.17 -9.82 1.02
N PRO A 118 -14.92 -9.83 1.55
CA PRO A 118 -14.32 -8.65 2.14
C PRO A 118 -13.82 -7.70 1.06
N TYR A 119 -14.14 -6.41 1.19
CA TYR A 119 -13.57 -5.35 0.34
C TYR A 119 -12.07 -5.22 0.61
N ALA A 120 -11.28 -6.14 0.07
CA ALA A 120 -9.87 -6.27 0.33
C ALA A 120 -9.08 -6.60 -0.94
N LEU A 121 -8.00 -5.85 -1.18
CA LEU A 121 -7.08 -6.06 -2.30
C LEU A 121 -5.75 -6.59 -1.76
N LEU A 122 -5.34 -7.76 -2.24
CA LEU A 122 -4.03 -8.35 -1.94
C LEU A 122 -3.01 -7.97 -3.02
N ILE A 123 -1.99 -7.25 -2.62
CA ILE A 123 -0.81 -6.93 -3.43
C ILE A 123 0.33 -7.86 -2.99
N ARG A 124 0.75 -8.73 -3.92
CA ARG A 124 1.89 -9.62 -3.72
C ARG A 124 3.17 -8.94 -4.18
N ASP A 125 4.30 -9.35 -3.61
CA ASP A 125 5.61 -8.78 -3.90
C ASP A 125 5.60 -7.24 -3.84
N ALA A 126 4.87 -6.68 -2.87
CA ALA A 126 4.63 -5.24 -2.68
C ALA A 126 5.91 -4.42 -2.51
N HIS A 127 7.05 -5.08 -2.27
CA HIS A 127 8.38 -4.48 -2.28
C HIS A 127 8.90 -4.13 -3.68
N SER A 128 8.29 -4.68 -4.72
CA SER A 128 8.68 -4.48 -6.13
C SER A 128 8.57 -3.00 -6.49
N GLY A 129 9.67 -2.41 -6.95
CA GLY A 129 9.74 -0.98 -7.30
C GLY A 129 10.24 -0.07 -6.18
N LEU A 130 10.42 -0.57 -4.95
CA LEU A 130 11.06 0.21 -3.86
C LEU A 130 12.53 0.54 -4.16
N ASP A 131 13.19 -0.26 -4.99
CA ASP A 131 14.54 -0.01 -5.50
C ASP A 131 14.60 1.27 -6.35
N LYS A 132 13.63 1.44 -7.26
CA LYS A 132 13.50 2.66 -8.07
C LYS A 132 13.18 3.87 -7.20
N LEU A 133 12.30 3.71 -6.21
CA LEU A 133 12.02 4.76 -5.24
C LEU A 133 13.28 5.13 -4.46
N TYR A 134 14.06 4.16 -4.00
CA TYR A 134 15.33 4.40 -3.31
C TYR A 134 16.31 5.22 -4.17
N ASP A 135 16.51 4.83 -5.42
CA ASP A 135 17.41 5.54 -6.32
C ASP A 135 16.95 6.99 -6.55
N HIS A 136 15.64 7.20 -6.75
CA HIS A 136 15.04 8.53 -6.88
C HIS A 136 15.25 9.38 -5.61
N VAL A 137 14.97 8.82 -4.43
CA VAL A 137 15.15 9.51 -3.14
C VAL A 137 16.61 9.84 -2.88
N LYS A 138 17.54 8.95 -3.23
CA LYS A 138 18.98 9.15 -3.07
C LYS A 138 19.49 10.31 -3.90
N GLU A 139 19.06 10.42 -5.16
CA GLU A 139 19.40 11.55 -6.03
C GLU A 139 18.85 12.87 -5.46
N LEU A 140 17.60 12.87 -5.00
CA LEU A 140 16.97 14.04 -4.39
C LEU A 140 17.66 14.46 -3.08
N ALA A 141 18.01 13.51 -2.20
CA ALA A 141 18.71 13.78 -0.96
C ALA A 141 20.11 14.36 -1.20
N ALA A 142 20.83 13.87 -2.22
CA ALA A 142 22.13 14.40 -2.60
C ALA A 142 22.07 15.84 -3.11
N ALA A 143 20.99 16.18 -3.85
CA ALA A 143 20.73 17.53 -4.34
C ALA A 143 20.20 18.48 -3.24
N ASN A 144 19.54 17.95 -2.20
CA ASN A 144 18.86 18.71 -1.15
C ASN A 144 19.37 18.32 0.25
N GLN A 145 20.67 18.50 0.50
CA GLN A 145 21.35 18.04 1.73
C GLN A 145 20.80 18.64 3.03
N GLU A 146 20.06 19.74 2.93
CA GLU A 146 19.47 20.44 4.09
C GLU A 146 18.06 19.93 4.46
N VAL A 147 17.51 18.96 3.71
CA VAL A 147 16.17 18.41 3.95
C VAL A 147 16.27 17.09 4.74
N PRO A 148 16.07 17.11 6.08
CA PRO A 148 16.26 15.94 6.92
C PRO A 148 15.27 14.80 6.61
N GLU A 149 14.09 15.12 6.09
CA GLU A 149 13.06 14.14 5.70
C GLU A 149 13.57 13.21 4.59
N LEU A 150 14.26 13.74 3.59
CA LEU A 150 14.81 12.94 2.49
C LEU A 150 15.92 12.01 2.96
N ALA A 151 16.80 12.47 3.85
CA ALA A 151 17.84 11.64 4.46
C ALA A 151 17.23 10.51 5.30
N ARG A 152 16.17 10.81 6.07
CA ARG A 152 15.43 9.79 6.84
C ARG A 152 14.78 8.76 5.91
N LEU A 153 14.09 9.21 4.86
CA LEU A 153 13.45 8.30 3.91
C LEU A 153 14.48 7.38 3.23
N GLN A 154 15.63 7.93 2.84
CA GLN A 154 16.70 7.15 2.23
C GLN A 154 17.17 6.00 3.15
N LEU A 155 17.34 6.26 4.45
CA LEU A 155 17.73 5.22 5.42
C LEU A 155 16.65 4.14 5.59
N ILE A 156 15.37 4.53 5.61
CA ILE A 156 14.24 3.59 5.68
C ILE A 156 14.24 2.67 4.44
N LEU A 157 14.40 3.24 3.25
CA LEU A 157 14.41 2.50 1.99
C LEU A 157 15.66 1.61 1.83
N GLU A 158 16.81 2.04 2.34
CA GLU A 158 18.02 1.20 2.41
C GLU A 158 17.79 -0.03 3.32
N GLY A 159 17.12 0.17 4.45
CA GLY A 159 16.68 -0.92 5.33
C GLY A 159 15.71 -1.89 4.64
N ALA A 160 14.77 -1.36 3.84
CA ALA A 160 13.81 -2.15 3.08
C ALA A 160 14.44 -3.01 1.97
N GLY A 161 15.52 -2.53 1.33
CA GLY A 161 16.27 -3.28 0.31
C GLY A 161 17.28 -4.28 0.86
N SER A 162 17.60 -4.20 2.16
CA SER A 162 18.51 -5.10 2.85
C SER A 162 17.83 -6.45 3.06
N ARG A 163 18.19 -7.46 2.25
CA ARG A 163 17.69 -8.85 2.34
C ARG A 163 17.54 -9.33 3.79
N PRO A 164 16.51 -10.13 4.12
CA PRO A 164 16.46 -10.79 5.42
C PRO A 164 17.72 -11.65 5.56
N LEU A 165 18.53 -11.34 6.58
CA LEU A 165 19.61 -12.21 7.02
C LEU A 165 19.01 -13.57 7.36
N THR A 166 19.04 -14.48 6.40
CA THR A 166 18.72 -15.89 6.62
C THR A 166 19.90 -16.47 7.39
N TYR A 167 19.82 -16.44 8.72
CA TYR A 167 20.66 -17.29 9.54
C TYR A 167 20.14 -18.72 9.35
N HIS A 168 20.89 -19.50 8.55
CA HIS A 168 20.76 -20.96 8.47
C HIS A 168 21.25 -21.63 9.76
#